data_AF-A0A552UUR4-F1
#
_entry.id   AF-A0A552UUR4-F1
#
_cell.length_a   1.000
_cell.length_b   1.000
_cell.length_c   1.000
_cell.angle_alpha   90.00
_cell.angle_beta   90.00
_cell.angle_gamma   90.00
#
_symmetry.space_group_name_H-M   'P 1'
#
loop_
_entity.id
_entity.type
_entity.pdbx_description
1 polymer ?
#
loop_
_entity_poly.entity_id
_entity_poly.type
_entity_poly.pdbx_seq_one_letter_code
_entity_poly.pdbx_strand_id
1 'polypeptide(L)'
;MKKLVYILLLALVAVGCGDETAPKPDHLLKEGEMVDILYDISLLQAIKSFTPNSLSDNNVNPQTYIYKKYKIDSLTFAQNHLYYASNLEEYQKIQKKVVDKLQKNKEALSPKKPSKTKDGKAVSAAPAITPQPVSGEETLEQKQARLDSIRQVMRMRRKVRADKPLNQ
;
A
#
# COMPACT_ATOMS: atom_id res chain seq x y z
N MET A 1 -27.65 -35.58 9.57
CA MET A 1 -26.40 -34.83 9.83
C MET A 1 -25.73 -34.29 8.56
N LYS A 2 -25.28 -35.12 7.60
CA LYS A 2 -24.52 -34.67 6.42
C LYS A 2 -25.27 -33.67 5.50
N LYS A 3 -26.58 -33.86 5.30
CA LYS A 3 -27.42 -32.98 4.46
C LYS A 3 -27.61 -31.57 5.04
N LEU A 4 -27.64 -31.44 6.38
CA LEU A 4 -27.72 -30.14 7.06
C LEU A 4 -26.43 -29.34 6.91
N VAL A 5 -25.27 -30.02 6.89
CA VAL A 5 -23.97 -29.38 6.64
C VAL A 5 -23.93 -28.78 5.23
N TYR A 6 -24.45 -29.49 4.21
CA TYR A 6 -24.54 -28.95 2.86
C TYR A 6 -25.50 -27.75 2.73
N ILE A 7 -26.63 -27.78 3.44
CA ILE A 7 -27.58 -26.65 3.47
C ILE A 7 -26.96 -25.44 4.17
N LEU A 8 -26.26 -25.64 5.28
CA LEU A 8 -25.56 -24.57 6.01
C LEU A 8 -24.42 -23.96 5.16
N LEU A 9 -23.65 -24.81 4.45
CA LEU A 9 -22.60 -24.36 3.55
C LEU A 9 -23.17 -23.54 2.39
N LEU A 10 -24.29 -23.98 1.82
CA LEU A 10 -24.97 -23.26 0.73
C LEU A 10 -25.58 -21.94 1.20
N ALA A 11 -26.14 -21.91 2.41
CA ALA A 11 -26.66 -20.68 3.03
C ALA A 11 -25.54 -19.67 3.32
N LEU A 12 -24.34 -20.11 3.74
CA LEU A 12 -23.20 -19.22 3.96
C LEU A 12 -22.74 -18.52 2.67
N VAL A 13 -22.86 -19.19 1.52
CA VAL A 13 -22.48 -18.61 0.22
C VAL A 13 -23.51 -17.57 -0.26
N ALA A 14 -24.78 -17.71 0.14
CA ALA A 14 -25.85 -16.81 -0.30
C ALA A 14 -25.86 -15.43 0.38
N VAL A 15 -25.20 -15.27 1.54
CA VAL A 15 -25.18 -13.99 2.30
C VAL A 15 -24.07 -13.04 1.83
N GLY A 16 -23.21 -13.45 0.89
CA GLY A 16 -22.07 -12.65 0.45
C GLY A 16 -22.38 -11.54 -0.55
N CYS A 17 -23.60 -11.49 -1.11
CA CYS A 17 -24.01 -10.47 -2.07
C CYS A 17 -24.78 -9.37 -1.33
N GLY A 18 -24.05 -8.41 -0.75
CA GLY A 18 -24.61 -7.18 -0.19
C GLY A 18 -24.41 -6.04 -1.17
N ASP A 19 -25.36 -5.10 -1.22
CA ASP A 19 -25.30 -3.93 -2.09
C ASP A 19 -23.93 -3.20 -1.96
N GLU A 20 -23.32 -2.94 -3.10
CA GLU A 20 -21.92 -2.53 -3.32
C GLU A 20 -21.55 -1.13 -2.78
N THR A 21 -22.44 -0.49 -2.01
CA THR A 21 -22.27 0.89 -1.56
C THR A 21 -21.92 0.93 -0.08
N ALA A 22 -20.69 1.36 0.22
CA ALA A 22 -20.26 1.52 1.60
C ALA A 22 -21.12 2.58 2.31
N PRO A 23 -21.53 2.34 3.57
CA PRO A 23 -22.30 3.31 4.33
C PRO A 23 -21.48 4.58 4.54
N LYS A 24 -22.15 5.73 4.45
CA LYS A 24 -21.53 7.03 4.73
C LYS A 24 -21.13 7.11 6.21
N PRO A 25 -19.87 7.42 6.55
CA PRO A 25 -19.43 7.57 7.94
C PRO A 25 -20.09 8.78 8.60
N ASP A 26 -20.28 8.69 9.93
CA ASP A 26 -20.80 9.80 10.74
C ASP A 26 -19.89 11.03 10.65
N HIS A 27 -18.57 10.80 10.67
CA HIS A 27 -17.56 11.83 10.45
C HIS A 27 -16.91 11.64 9.07
N LEU A 28 -17.50 12.26 8.05
CA LEU A 28 -16.96 12.25 6.69
C LEU A 28 -15.83 13.27 6.54
N LEU A 29 -14.63 12.77 6.26
CA LEU A 29 -13.47 13.57 5.88
C LEU A 29 -13.67 14.16 4.49
N LYS A 30 -13.18 15.37 4.25
CA LYS A 30 -13.21 15.95 2.90
C LYS A 30 -12.23 15.22 1.98
N GLU A 31 -12.50 15.24 0.68
CA GLU A 31 -11.61 14.66 -0.35
C GLU A 31 -10.15 15.16 -0.18
N GLY A 32 -9.97 16.46 0.09
CA GLY A 32 -8.65 17.05 0.32
C GLY A 32 -7.94 16.53 1.58
N GLU A 33 -8.68 16.32 2.67
CA GLU A 33 -8.12 15.73 3.89
C GLU A 33 -7.69 14.29 3.65
N MET A 34 -8.48 13.52 2.89
CA MET A 34 -8.11 12.15 2.52
C MET A 34 -6.88 12.10 1.61
N VAL A 35 -6.74 13.04 0.66
CA VAL A 35 -5.52 13.20 -0.15
C VAL A 35 -4.31 13.48 0.74
N ASP A 36 -4.44 14.36 1.73
CA ASP A 36 -3.34 14.70 2.63
C ASP A 36 -2.93 13.52 3.53
N ILE A 37 -3.91 12.81 4.09
CA ILE A 37 -3.70 11.60 4.90
C ILE A 37 -2.98 10.53 4.09
N LEU A 38 -3.47 10.21 2.88
CA LEU A 38 -2.87 9.19 2.03
C LEU A 38 -1.47 9.58 1.57
N TYR A 39 -1.24 10.86 1.26
CA TYR A 39 0.09 11.39 0.95
C TYR A 39 1.08 11.12 2.09
N ASP A 40 0.72 11.44 3.34
CA ASP A 40 1.62 11.23 4.48
C ASP A 40 1.82 9.74 4.77
N ILE A 41 0.79 8.90 4.63
CA ILE A 41 0.91 7.45 4.74
C ILE A 41 1.92 6.93 3.71
N SER A 42 1.80 7.33 2.45
CA SER A 42 2.74 6.94 1.39
C SER A 42 4.17 7.40 1.70
N LEU A 43 4.33 8.61 2.25
CA LEU A 43 5.64 9.13 2.64
C LEU A 43 6.26 8.32 3.80
N LEU A 44 5.50 8.02 4.85
CA LEU A 44 5.94 7.19 5.97
C LEU A 44 6.28 5.76 5.53
N GLN A 45 5.50 5.20 4.60
CA GLN A 45 5.78 3.90 3.99
C GLN A 45 7.08 3.91 3.19
N ALA A 46 7.32 4.97 2.39
CA ALA A 46 8.57 5.14 1.66
C ALA A 46 9.76 5.24 2.63
N ILE A 47 9.69 6.08 3.67
CA ILE A 47 10.74 6.21 4.69
C ILE A 47 11.03 4.85 5.35
N LYS A 48 9.98 4.12 5.73
CA LYS A 48 10.14 2.78 6.32
C LYS A 48 10.75 1.78 5.33
N SER A 49 10.45 1.90 4.05
CA SER A 49 11.00 1.01 3.02
C SER A 49 12.47 1.29 2.70
N PHE A 50 12.88 2.56 2.67
CA PHE A 50 14.27 2.95 2.36
C PHE A 50 15.17 2.94 3.60
N THR A 51 14.63 3.32 4.76
CA THR A 51 15.33 3.42 6.04
C THR A 51 14.50 2.79 7.16
N PRO A 52 14.52 1.45 7.30
CA PRO A 52 13.62 0.72 8.20
C PRO A 52 13.67 1.16 9.66
N ASN A 53 14.85 1.57 10.14
CA ASN A 53 15.06 1.95 11.53
C ASN A 53 14.76 3.42 11.81
N SER A 54 14.75 4.28 10.78
CA SER A 54 14.64 5.74 10.94
C SER A 54 13.42 6.16 11.76
N LEU A 55 12.27 5.53 11.55
CA LEU A 55 11.06 5.85 12.32
C LEU A 55 11.17 5.38 13.77
N SER A 56 11.69 4.17 14.00
CA SER A 56 11.86 3.61 15.34
C SER A 56 12.91 4.37 16.16
N ASP A 57 14.04 4.71 15.55
CA ASP A 57 15.13 5.48 16.17
C ASP A 57 14.66 6.87 16.61
N ASN A 58 13.69 7.44 15.90
CA ASN A 58 13.04 8.70 16.23
C ASN A 58 11.76 8.54 17.07
N ASN A 59 11.47 7.34 17.60
CA ASN A 59 10.26 7.03 18.37
C ASN A 59 8.94 7.40 17.66
N VAL A 60 8.92 7.33 16.33
CA VAL A 60 7.75 7.63 15.49
C VAL A 60 7.02 6.35 15.14
N ASN A 61 5.79 6.20 15.67
CA ASN A 61 4.85 5.19 15.19
C ASN A 61 4.01 5.78 14.03
N PRO A 62 4.06 5.22 12.80
CA PRO A 62 3.36 5.79 11.64
C PRO A 62 1.86 5.97 11.83
N GLN A 63 1.18 4.96 12.37
CA GLN A 63 -0.28 5.00 12.55
C GLN A 63 -0.65 6.08 13.55
N THR A 64 0.02 6.08 14.71
CA THR A 64 -0.23 7.05 15.77
C THR A 64 0.10 8.47 15.32
N TYR A 65 1.14 8.64 14.50
CA TYR A 65 1.51 9.94 13.92
C TYR A 65 0.38 10.50 13.05
N ILE A 66 -0.17 9.69 12.14
CA ILE A 66 -1.28 10.11 11.26
C ILE A 66 -2.51 10.51 12.08
N TYR A 67 -2.92 9.66 13.03
CA TYR A 67 -4.08 9.92 13.88
C TYR A 67 -3.94 11.23 14.67
N LYS A 68 -2.75 11.48 15.24
CA LYS A 68 -2.47 12.72 15.97
C LYS A 68 -2.44 13.95 15.04
N LYS A 69 -1.81 13.84 13.87
CA LYS A 69 -1.66 14.95 12.91
C LYS A 69 -3.01 15.44 12.39
N TYR A 70 -3.89 14.50 12.03
CA TYR A 70 -5.20 14.81 11.43
C TYR A 70 -6.34 14.86 12.45
N LYS A 71 -6.05 14.57 13.73
CA LYS A 71 -7.05 14.52 14.82
C LYS A 71 -8.19 13.54 14.51
N ILE A 72 -7.84 12.39 13.96
CA ILE A 72 -8.77 11.30 13.62
C ILE A 72 -8.38 10.04 14.41
N ASP A 73 -9.34 9.14 14.59
CA ASP A 73 -9.09 7.80 15.11
C ASP A 73 -9.02 6.75 13.99
N SER A 74 -8.70 5.51 14.36
CA SER A 74 -8.56 4.39 13.42
C SER A 74 -9.87 4.00 12.74
N LEU A 75 -11.00 4.12 13.44
CA LEU A 75 -12.32 3.76 12.93
C LEU A 75 -12.80 4.83 11.94
N THR A 76 -12.64 6.12 12.28
CA THR A 76 -12.89 7.24 11.36
C THR A 76 -12.10 7.05 10.07
N PHE A 77 -10.80 6.76 10.15
CA PHE A 77 -9.99 6.48 8.94
C PHE A 77 -10.51 5.28 8.15
N ALA A 78 -10.76 4.14 8.81
CA ALA A 78 -11.20 2.91 8.15
C ALA A 78 -12.54 3.09 7.43
N GLN A 79 -13.52 3.74 8.08
CA GLN A 79 -14.83 3.98 7.48
C GLN A 79 -14.76 4.96 6.31
N ASN A 80 -13.97 6.03 6.42
CA ASN A 80 -13.77 6.97 5.31
C ASN A 80 -13.02 6.33 4.14
N HIS A 81 -12.00 5.52 4.44
CA HIS A 81 -11.28 4.77 3.41
C HIS A 81 -12.22 3.82 2.67
N LEU A 82 -13.06 3.07 3.39
CA LEU A 82 -14.06 2.18 2.81
C LEU A 82 -15.11 2.96 2.00
N TYR A 83 -15.61 4.08 2.52
CA TYR A 83 -16.55 4.96 1.84
C TYR A 83 -16.01 5.43 0.50
N TYR A 84 -14.81 6.02 0.48
CA TYR A 84 -14.19 6.48 -0.76
C TYR A 84 -13.83 5.32 -1.70
N ALA A 85 -13.39 4.17 -1.18
CA ALA A 85 -13.06 3.01 -1.99
C ALA A 85 -14.28 2.34 -2.64
N SER A 86 -15.50 2.60 -2.13
CA SER A 86 -16.73 2.08 -2.75
C SER A 86 -17.08 2.76 -4.08
N ASN A 87 -16.57 3.97 -4.33
CA ASN A 87 -16.68 4.64 -5.61
C ASN A 87 -15.32 4.68 -6.30
N LEU A 88 -15.13 3.82 -7.31
CA LEU A 88 -13.86 3.69 -8.01
C LEU A 88 -13.38 5.01 -8.66
N GLU A 89 -14.28 5.78 -9.28
CA GLU A 89 -13.93 7.04 -9.95
C GLU A 89 -13.45 8.10 -8.94
N GLU A 90 -14.16 8.23 -7.82
CA GLU A 90 -13.79 9.16 -6.76
C GLU A 90 -12.47 8.76 -6.10
N TYR A 91 -12.28 7.46 -5.84
CA TYR A 91 -11.04 6.96 -5.27
C TYR A 91 -9.84 7.15 -6.21
N GLN A 92 -10.02 6.92 -7.52
CA GLN A 92 -8.99 7.18 -8.52
C GLN A 92 -8.59 8.65 -8.55
N LYS A 93 -9.56 9.58 -8.44
CA LYS A 93 -9.29 11.01 -8.37
C LYS A 93 -8.46 11.38 -7.14
N ILE A 94 -8.78 10.83 -5.97
CA ILE A 94 -7.99 10.99 -4.74
C ILE A 94 -6.56 10.50 -4.96
N GLN A 95 -6.39 9.28 -5.47
CA GLN A 95 -5.08 8.69 -5.71
C GLN A 95 -4.24 9.50 -6.71
N LYS A 96 -4.87 9.99 -7.79
CA LYS A 96 -4.20 10.88 -8.75
C LYS A 96 -3.67 12.15 -8.08
N LYS A 97 -4.48 12.79 -7.23
CA LYS A 97 -4.05 13.98 -6.47
C LYS A 97 -2.91 13.67 -5.51
N VAL A 98 -2.90 12.49 -4.88
CA VAL A 98 -1.78 12.04 -4.03
C VAL A 98 -0.49 11.93 -4.84
N VAL A 99 -0.55 11.27 -6.00
CA VAL A 99 0.60 11.13 -6.91
C VAL A 99 1.08 12.49 -7.40
N ASP A 100 0.18 13.37 -7.83
CA ASP A 100 0.51 14.72 -8.29
C ASP A 100 1.22 15.52 -7.17
N LYS A 101 0.76 15.40 -5.92
CA LYS A 101 1.37 16.06 -4.76
C LYS A 101 2.76 15.49 -4.46
N LEU A 102 2.94 14.17 -4.53
CA LEU A 102 4.25 13.53 -4.40
C LEU A 102 5.23 14.00 -5.47
N GLN A 103 4.77 14.08 -6.73
CA GLN A 103 5.60 14.52 -7.85
C GLN A 103 6.01 15.99 -7.71
N LYS A 104 5.07 16.89 -7.37
CA LYS A 104 5.37 18.30 -7.12
C LYS A 104 6.39 18.48 -5.99
N ASN A 105 6.25 17.73 -4.90
CA ASN A 105 7.17 17.80 -3.79
C ASN A 105 8.55 17.23 -4.14
N LYS A 106 8.59 16.15 -4.93
CA LYS A 106 9.85 15.59 -5.46
C LYS A 106 10.58 16.59 -6.35
N GLU A 107 9.86 17.28 -7.24
CA GLU A 107 10.42 18.31 -8.11
C GLU A 107 10.96 19.50 -7.32
N ALA A 108 10.23 19.96 -6.30
CA ALA A 108 10.65 21.03 -5.42
C ALA A 108 11.93 20.69 -4.62
N LEU A 109 12.11 19.41 -4.27
CA LEU A 109 13.29 18.92 -3.54
C LEU A 109 14.44 18.51 -4.48
N SER A 110 14.19 18.38 -5.78
CA SER A 110 15.24 18.08 -6.74
C SER A 110 16.12 19.32 -6.94
N PRO A 111 17.46 19.19 -6.96
CA PRO A 111 18.31 20.31 -7.34
C PRO A 111 17.91 20.75 -8.74
N LYS A 112 17.54 22.03 -8.91
CA LYS A 112 17.17 22.59 -10.22
C LYS A 112 18.29 22.27 -11.21
N LYS A 113 18.11 21.25 -12.05
CA LYS A 113 18.94 21.08 -13.23
C LYS A 113 18.72 22.34 -14.06
N PRO A 114 19.79 23.05 -14.51
CA PRO A 114 19.60 24.16 -15.43
C PRO A 114 18.79 23.64 -16.62
N SER A 115 17.69 24.31 -16.94
CA SER A 115 16.83 23.95 -18.05
C SER A 115 17.70 23.79 -19.29
N LYS A 116 17.69 22.61 -19.91
CA LYS A 116 18.34 22.37 -21.20
C LYS A 116 17.66 23.26 -22.23
N THR A 117 18.21 24.45 -22.47
CA THR A 117 18.12 25.11 -23.76
C THR A 117 18.64 24.11 -24.79
N LYS A 118 17.91 23.99 -25.90
CA LYS A 118 18.29 23.19 -27.06
C LYS A 118 19.72 23.55 -27.45
N ASP A 119 20.64 22.60 -27.32
CA ASP A 119 21.72 22.29 -28.27
C ASP A 119 22.70 21.30 -27.61
N GLY A 120 23.08 20.28 -28.38
CA GLY A 120 23.59 19.01 -27.89
C GLY A 120 24.95 19.07 -27.19
N LYS A 121 25.06 18.31 -26.08
CA LYS A 121 26.18 17.41 -25.79
C LYS A 121 25.82 16.54 -24.57
N ALA A 122 26.05 15.24 -24.69
CA ALA A 122 25.86 14.26 -23.63
C ALA A 122 27.02 14.33 -22.61
N VAL A 123 26.71 14.30 -21.30
CA VAL A 123 27.58 13.73 -20.27
C VAL A 123 26.71 13.13 -19.15
N SER A 124 27.11 11.93 -18.74
CA SER A 124 26.60 11.02 -17.70
C SER A 124 26.75 11.62 -16.28
N ALA A 125 26.34 11.06 -15.14
CA ALA A 125 25.55 9.91 -14.70
C ALA A 125 25.06 10.25 -13.27
N ALA A 126 23.82 9.93 -12.95
CA ALA A 126 23.31 9.72 -11.58
C ALA A 126 22.33 8.55 -11.67
N PRO A 127 22.29 7.61 -10.71
CA PRO A 127 21.50 6.40 -10.88
C PRO A 127 20.04 6.80 -11.10
N ALA A 128 19.52 6.43 -12.27
CA ALA A 128 18.13 6.59 -12.59
C ALA A 128 17.34 5.86 -11.50
N ILE A 129 16.60 6.61 -10.69
CA ILE A 129 15.53 6.04 -9.88
C ILE A 129 14.48 5.62 -10.88
N THR A 130 14.57 4.36 -11.32
CA THR A 130 13.56 3.74 -12.16
C THR A 130 12.24 3.85 -11.39
N PRO A 131 11.21 4.53 -11.93
CA PRO A 131 9.87 4.43 -11.37
C PRO A 131 9.54 2.94 -11.30
N GLN A 132 9.22 2.42 -10.11
CA GLN A 132 8.70 1.06 -10.04
C GLN A 132 7.36 1.07 -10.79
N PRO A 133 7.19 0.22 -11.81
CA PRO A 133 6.00 0.23 -12.63
C PRO A 133 4.80 -0.13 -11.77
N VAL A 134 3.82 0.78 -11.74
CA VAL A 134 2.48 0.50 -11.26
C VAL A 134 1.86 -0.47 -12.27
N SER A 135 1.67 -1.71 -11.84
CA SER A 135 0.80 -2.75 -12.42
C SER A 135 0.81 -2.97 -13.94
N GLY A 136 1.34 -4.11 -14.38
CA GLY A 136 0.99 -4.70 -15.68
C GLY A 136 2.08 -5.60 -16.24
N GLU A 137 1.89 -6.91 -16.10
CA GLU A 137 2.72 -8.02 -16.60
C GLU A 137 4.09 -8.23 -15.92
N GLU A 138 4.09 -8.98 -14.81
CA GLU A 138 5.30 -9.70 -14.37
C GLU A 138 5.71 -10.69 -15.46
N THR A 139 6.97 -10.63 -15.92
CA THR A 139 7.51 -11.59 -16.89
C THR A 139 7.47 -13.02 -16.33
N LEU A 140 7.38 -14.02 -17.21
CA LEU A 140 7.26 -15.43 -16.83
C LEU A 140 8.43 -15.91 -15.95
N GLU A 141 9.63 -15.40 -16.21
CA GLU A 141 10.82 -15.60 -15.37
C GLU A 141 10.63 -15.07 -13.95
N GLN A 142 10.05 -13.88 -13.82
CA GLN A 142 9.86 -13.21 -12.54
C GLN A 142 8.80 -13.93 -11.68
N LYS A 143 7.75 -14.46 -12.32
CA LYS A 143 6.75 -15.33 -11.69
C LYS A 143 7.38 -16.65 -11.22
N GLN A 144 8.23 -17.26 -12.05
CA GLN A 144 8.91 -18.51 -11.73
C GLN A 144 9.88 -18.34 -10.55
N ALA A 145 10.69 -17.28 -10.56
CA ALA A 145 11.60 -16.94 -9.47
C ALA A 145 10.86 -16.67 -8.14
N ARG A 146 9.70 -16.01 -8.20
CA ARG A 146 8.84 -15.81 -7.03
C ARG A 146 8.28 -17.14 -6.51
N LEU A 147 7.84 -18.02 -7.39
CA LEU A 147 7.30 -19.32 -7.00
C LEU A 147 8.35 -20.22 -6.35
N ASP A 148 9.57 -20.20 -6.87
CA ASP A 148 10.66 -21.03 -6.36
C ASP A 148 11.19 -20.53 -5.01
N SER A 149 11.27 -19.21 -4.81
CA SER A 149 11.59 -18.64 -3.50
C SER A 149 10.53 -18.98 -2.44
N ILE A 150 9.24 -18.94 -2.77
CA ILE A 150 8.15 -19.38 -1.88
C ILE A 150 8.29 -20.87 -1.53
N ARG A 151 8.57 -21.73 -2.53
CA ARG A 151 8.81 -23.16 -2.31
C ARG A 151 10.02 -23.41 -1.42
N GLN A 152 11.10 -22.64 -1.58
CA GLN A 152 12.30 -22.75 -0.76
C GLN A 152 12.01 -22.39 0.70
N VAL A 153 11.27 -21.32 0.96
CA VAL A 153 10.84 -20.95 2.33
C VAL A 153 9.94 -22.03 2.94
N MET A 154 9.02 -22.59 2.16
CA MET A 154 8.15 -23.70 2.59
C MET A 154 8.94 -24.98 2.92
N ARG A 155 10.04 -25.26 2.19
CA ARG A 155 10.95 -26.36 2.50
C ARG A 155 11.75 -26.10 3.77
N MET A 156 12.29 -24.89 3.94
CA MET A 156 12.99 -24.51 5.18
C MET A 156 12.08 -24.62 6.40
N ARG A 157 10.86 -24.09 6.34
CA ARG A 157 9.89 -24.19 7.44
C ARG A 157 9.51 -25.63 7.78
N ARG A 158 9.41 -26.51 6.78
CA ARG A 158 9.19 -27.95 7.00
C ARG A 158 10.37 -28.62 7.69
N LYS A 159 11.60 -28.29 7.28
CA LYS A 159 12.82 -28.83 7.90
C LYS A 159 12.96 -28.38 9.35
N VAL A 160 12.78 -27.08 9.62
CA VAL A 160 12.76 -26.53 10.99
C VAL A 160 11.69 -27.17 11.87
N ARG A 161 10.52 -27.53 11.31
CA ARG A 161 9.46 -28.22 12.05
C ARG A 161 9.79 -29.69 12.33
N ALA A 162 10.50 -30.37 11.42
CA ALA A 162 10.93 -31.76 11.58
C ALA A 162 12.10 -31.89 12.58
N ASP A 163 12.97 -30.88 12.64
CA ASP A 163 14.13 -30.86 13.55
C ASP A 163 13.77 -30.36 14.96
N LYS A 164 12.48 -30.07 15.25
CA LYS A 164 12.04 -29.64 16.57
C LYS A 164 11.99 -30.87 17.50
N PRO A 165 12.82 -30.95 18.57
CA PRO A 165 12.81 -32.09 19.46
C PRO A 165 11.46 -32.23 20.17
N LEU A 166 10.98 -33.48 20.25
CA LEU A 166 9.73 -33.87 20.89
C LEU A 166 9.85 -33.84 22.42
N ASN A 167 10.21 -32.69 23.00
CA ASN A 167 10.11 -32.48 24.44
C ASN A 167 10.13 -30.98 24.80
N GLN A 168 8.94 -30.39 24.85
CA GLN A 168 8.49 -29.38 25.83
C GLN A 168 6.97 -29.50 25.94
#